data_AF-A0A8I3AL98-F1
#
_entry.id   AF-A0A8I3AL98-F1
#
_cell.length_a   1.000
_cell.length_b   1.000
_cell.length_c   1.000
_cell.angle_alpha   90.00
_cell.angle_beta   90.00
_cell.angle_gamma   90.00
#
_symmetry.space_group_name_H-M   'P 1'
#
loop_
_entity.id
_entity.type
_entity.pdbx_description
1 polymer ?
#
loop_
_entity_poly.entity_id
_entity_poly.type
_entity_poly.pdbx_seq_one_letter_code
_entity_poly.pdbx_strand_id
1 'polypeptide(L)'
;MPDHSAYNSEWPSLPLWASKHQVEEYIRKIELPATFVYTGIYNNNFTSLQYPLFCMELQTDGSFRWEAPFHEDVKLPWIDAEHDVGPAIIQIFKDGASKWRGRRVALAWEMLTPREACKVFAKGVGRPVKYVRAPIHLKVKIPTGYREQLEALEKLFGLGHDDPKKQPPYFGDAKLDDSCPEQSMALWEGPRGLEEYAREVFPLEEQANGLTWMLEEEDLHEEVAQGHTISQERVDEEDREEEEEEDDEDEGLVMRGLKRDEEQWLA
;
A
#
# COMPACT_ATOMS: atom_id res chain seq x y z
N MET A 1 6.89 12.23 -6.60
CA MET A 1 6.25 12.76 -5.37
C MET A 1 6.63 14.22 -5.21
N PRO A 2 5.71 15.07 -4.74
CA PRO A 2 5.92 16.52 -4.66
C PRO A 2 6.80 16.91 -3.48
N ASP A 3 7.39 18.10 -3.57
CA ASP A 3 7.80 18.85 -2.38
C ASP A 3 6.73 19.92 -2.08
N HIS A 4 5.88 19.70 -1.07
CA HIS A 4 4.79 20.62 -0.74
C HIS A 4 5.26 22.04 -0.45
N SER A 5 6.44 22.20 0.18
CA SER A 5 6.96 23.53 0.50
C SER A 5 7.35 24.34 -0.75
N ALA A 6 7.66 23.65 -1.86
CA ALA A 6 7.94 24.27 -3.16
C ALA A 6 6.67 24.83 -3.82
N TYR A 7 5.49 24.29 -3.50
CA TYR A 7 4.20 24.82 -3.96
C TYR A 7 3.68 25.93 -3.04
N ASN A 8 3.89 25.80 -1.73
CA ASN A 8 3.56 26.81 -0.74
C ASN A 8 4.56 26.75 0.43
N SER A 9 5.31 27.84 0.64
CA SER A 9 6.35 27.92 1.67
C SER A 9 5.86 27.77 3.11
N GLU A 10 4.55 27.87 3.36
CA GLU A 10 3.95 27.62 4.68
C GLU A 10 3.73 26.13 4.96
N TRP A 11 3.76 25.28 3.93
CA TRP A 11 3.60 23.83 4.07
C TRP A 11 4.94 23.17 4.38
N PRO A 12 4.99 22.22 5.33
CA PRO A 12 6.22 21.47 5.59
C PRO A 12 6.58 20.58 4.39
N SER A 13 7.87 20.46 4.11
CA SER A 13 8.38 19.42 3.21
C SER A 13 8.26 18.04 3.86
N LEU A 14 7.92 17.04 3.04
CA LEU A 14 7.95 15.64 3.44
C LEU A 14 9.29 15.03 2.99
N PRO A 15 10.22 14.68 3.90
CA PRO A 15 11.61 14.35 3.55
C PRO A 15 11.77 13.26 2.46
N LEU A 16 10.97 12.20 2.54
CA LEU A 16 11.03 11.08 1.58
C LEU A 16 10.43 11.42 0.21
N TRP A 17 9.67 12.52 0.13
CA TRP A 17 9.06 13.00 -1.12
C TRP A 17 9.85 14.15 -1.74
N ALA A 18 10.28 15.11 -0.91
CA ALA A 18 11.05 16.27 -1.34
C ALA A 18 12.39 15.88 -2.00
N SER A 19 13.06 14.85 -1.49
CA SER A 19 14.26 14.28 -2.13
C SER A 19 13.99 13.78 -3.57
N LYS A 20 12.82 13.18 -3.83
CA LYS A 20 12.42 12.76 -5.19
C LYS A 20 12.10 13.95 -6.09
N HIS A 21 11.52 15.01 -5.54
CA HIS A 21 11.28 16.26 -6.27
C HIS A 21 12.60 16.94 -6.68
N GLN A 22 13.61 16.97 -5.81
CA GLN A 22 14.94 17.48 -6.14
C GLN A 22 15.61 16.71 -7.30
N VAL A 23 15.43 15.39 -7.33
CA VAL A 23 15.91 14.55 -8.45
C VAL A 23 15.17 14.90 -9.74
N GLU A 24 13.85 15.12 -9.70
CA GLU A 24 13.09 15.61 -10.86
C GLU A 24 13.66 16.93 -11.39
N GLU A 25 13.87 17.92 -10.53
CA GLU A 25 14.42 19.23 -10.93
C GLU A 25 15.82 19.10 -11.53
N TYR A 26 16.64 18.20 -11.00
CA TYR A 26 17.95 17.88 -11.59
C TYR A 26 17.83 17.26 -12.99
N ILE A 27 16.94 16.28 -13.17
CA ILE A 27 16.69 15.63 -14.47
C ILE A 27 16.21 16.64 -15.51
N ARG A 28 15.33 17.57 -15.11
CA ARG A 28 14.88 18.67 -15.97
C ARG A 28 16.03 19.59 -16.37
N LYS A 29 16.90 19.94 -15.43
CA LYS A 29 18.05 20.83 -15.66
C LYS A 29 19.07 20.27 -16.64
N ILE A 30 19.27 18.95 -16.66
CA ILE A 30 20.17 18.28 -17.61
C ILE A 30 19.48 17.96 -18.96
N GLU A 31 18.23 18.40 -19.14
CA GLU A 31 17.43 18.25 -20.36
C GLU A 31 17.22 16.80 -20.84
N LEU A 32 17.37 15.83 -19.93
CA LEU A 32 17.11 14.43 -20.22
C LEU A 32 15.62 14.24 -20.59
N PRO A 33 15.28 13.59 -21.72
CA PRO A 33 13.90 13.27 -22.04
C PRO A 33 13.32 12.32 -20.97
N ALA A 34 12.47 12.84 -20.10
CA ALA A 34 11.91 12.09 -18.98
C ALA A 34 10.43 12.44 -18.77
N THR A 35 9.70 11.49 -18.19
CA THR A 35 8.32 11.65 -17.68
C THR A 35 8.36 11.35 -16.19
N PHE A 36 7.67 12.13 -15.37
CA PHE A 36 7.73 12.02 -13.92
C PHE A 36 6.43 11.47 -13.36
N VAL A 37 6.47 10.25 -12.83
CA VAL A 37 5.29 9.56 -12.30
C VAL A 37 5.14 9.81 -10.81
N TYR A 38 3.92 10.14 -10.39
CA TYR A 38 3.53 10.46 -9.02
C TYR A 38 2.44 9.48 -8.62
N THR A 39 2.68 8.65 -7.61
CA THR A 39 1.73 7.60 -7.22
C THR A 39 0.84 8.04 -6.07
N GLY A 40 -0.42 7.64 -6.12
CA GLY A 40 -1.34 7.73 -5.00
C GLY A 40 -0.92 6.86 -3.81
N ILE A 41 -1.78 6.79 -2.82
CA ILE A 41 -1.64 5.94 -1.65
C ILE A 41 -1.88 4.49 -2.06
N TYR A 42 -0.94 3.62 -1.74
CA TYR A 42 -1.06 2.21 -2.08
C TYR A 42 -2.11 1.53 -1.21
N ASN A 43 -3.00 0.79 -1.86
CA ASN A 43 -4.03 0.01 -1.17
C ASN A 43 -3.41 -1.00 -0.19
N ASN A 44 -2.30 -1.63 -0.58
CA ASN A 44 -1.55 -2.59 0.23
C ASN A 44 -0.74 -2.00 1.40
N ASN A 45 -0.82 -0.68 1.63
CA ASN A 45 -0.38 -0.10 2.89
C ASN A 45 -1.27 -0.55 4.06
N PHE A 46 -2.54 -0.88 3.80
CA PHE A 46 -3.45 -1.33 4.85
C PHE A 46 -3.02 -2.68 5.42
N THR A 47 -3.06 -2.80 6.75
CA THR A 47 -2.84 -4.04 7.50
C THR A 47 -3.49 -3.93 8.88
N SER A 48 -3.86 -5.05 9.51
CA SER A 48 -4.29 -5.04 10.92
C SER A 48 -3.11 -5.14 11.90
N LEU A 49 -1.90 -5.35 11.39
CA LEU A 49 -0.67 -5.20 12.17
C LEU A 49 -0.54 -3.75 12.66
N GLN A 50 0.14 -3.57 13.79
CA GLN A 50 0.24 -2.29 14.50
C GLN A 50 1.24 -1.31 13.85
N TYR A 51 1.38 -1.35 12.53
CA TYR A 51 2.17 -0.41 11.74
C TYR A 51 1.48 0.96 11.70
N PRO A 52 2.26 2.06 11.63
CA PRO A 52 1.70 3.40 11.69
C PRO A 52 0.90 3.76 10.44
N LEU A 53 0.04 4.79 10.57
CA LEU A 53 -0.71 5.50 9.52
C LEU A 53 -1.84 4.71 8.82
N PHE A 54 -1.58 3.48 8.38
CA PHE A 54 -2.55 2.66 7.62
C PHE A 54 -2.90 1.35 8.35
N CYS A 55 -3.15 1.44 9.65
CA CYS A 55 -3.61 0.32 10.46
C CYS A 55 -5.14 0.19 10.37
N MET A 56 -5.63 -0.91 9.81
CA MET A 56 -7.01 -1.37 9.96
C MET A 56 -7.10 -2.17 11.27
N GLU A 57 -7.17 -1.48 12.40
CA GLU A 57 -7.11 -2.12 13.71
C GLU A 57 -8.36 -2.98 13.97
N LEU A 58 -8.18 -4.30 14.03
CA LEU A 58 -9.24 -5.24 14.39
C LEU A 58 -9.67 -5.02 15.85
N GLN A 59 -10.98 -4.85 16.05
CA GLN A 59 -11.61 -4.65 17.35
C GLN A 59 -12.10 -5.98 17.94
N THR A 60 -12.38 -6.00 19.25
CA THR A 60 -12.87 -7.20 19.95
C THR A 60 -14.27 -7.64 19.50
N ASP A 61 -15.05 -6.76 18.88
CA ASP A 61 -16.36 -7.06 18.29
C ASP A 61 -16.29 -7.51 16.83
N GLY A 62 -15.07 -7.68 16.29
CA GLY A 62 -14.83 -8.08 14.91
C GLY A 62 -14.96 -6.96 13.88
N SER A 63 -15.23 -5.71 14.30
CA SER A 63 -15.15 -4.53 13.44
C SER A 63 -13.70 -4.05 13.25
N PHE A 64 -13.47 -3.16 12.30
CA PHE A 64 -12.18 -2.49 12.12
C PHE A 64 -12.27 -1.00 12.42
N ARG A 65 -11.19 -0.45 12.98
CA ARG A 65 -11.00 1.00 13.16
C ARG A 65 -9.75 1.44 12.42
N TRP A 66 -9.87 2.48 11.60
CA TRP A 66 -8.72 3.14 10.99
C TRP A 66 -8.53 4.53 11.60
N GLU A 67 -7.34 4.75 12.17
CA GLU A 67 -6.91 6.03 12.74
C GLU A 67 -5.79 6.66 11.91
N ALA A 68 -5.98 7.91 11.48
CA ALA A 68 -4.98 8.68 10.73
C ALA A 68 -5.25 10.19 10.86
N PRO A 69 -4.29 11.07 10.51
CA PRO A 69 -4.44 12.52 10.68
C PRO A 69 -5.23 13.21 9.56
N PHE A 70 -5.60 12.49 8.50
CA PHE A 70 -6.29 13.06 7.35
C PHE A 70 -7.66 13.67 7.71
N HIS A 71 -8.05 14.74 7.03
CA HIS A 71 -9.39 15.27 7.14
C HIS A 71 -10.41 14.27 6.57
N GLU A 72 -11.45 13.99 7.34
CA GLU A 72 -12.43 12.93 7.10
C GLU A 72 -13.20 13.07 5.77
N ASP A 73 -13.35 14.31 5.31
CA ASP A 73 -14.07 14.70 4.09
C ASP A 73 -13.17 15.21 2.95
N VAL A 74 -11.84 15.08 3.06
CA VAL A 74 -10.92 15.44 1.97
C VAL A 74 -10.50 14.19 1.21
N LYS A 75 -10.65 14.25 -0.11
CA LYS A 75 -10.34 13.14 -1.02
C LYS A 75 -8.83 12.88 -1.04
N LEU A 76 -8.46 11.61 -0.93
CA LEU A 76 -7.10 11.13 -1.11
C LEU A 76 -7.04 10.24 -2.36
N PRO A 77 -5.92 10.24 -3.11
CA PRO A 77 -5.72 9.38 -4.28
C PRO A 77 -5.30 7.97 -3.85
N TRP A 78 -5.99 6.94 -4.37
CA TRP A 78 -5.74 5.53 -4.07
C TRP A 78 -5.38 4.74 -5.33
N ILE A 79 -4.48 3.75 -5.17
CA ILE A 79 -3.97 2.93 -6.27
C ILE A 79 -3.67 1.50 -5.77
N ASP A 80 -4.05 0.48 -6.55
CA ASP A 80 -3.49 -0.85 -6.41
C ASP A 80 -2.14 -0.89 -7.15
N ALA A 81 -1.06 -0.72 -6.39
CA ALA A 81 0.27 -0.59 -6.99
C ALA A 81 0.73 -1.85 -7.72
N GLU A 82 0.36 -3.03 -7.20
CA GLU A 82 0.75 -4.33 -7.75
C GLU A 82 0.04 -4.59 -9.08
N HIS A 83 -1.24 -4.24 -9.17
CA HIS A 83 -2.07 -4.47 -10.35
C HIS A 83 -1.94 -3.38 -11.43
N ASP A 84 -1.91 -2.10 -11.03
CA ASP A 84 -2.15 -0.98 -11.96
C ASP A 84 -0.90 -0.29 -12.52
N VAL A 85 0.19 -0.26 -11.75
CA VAL A 85 1.36 0.55 -12.10
C VAL A 85 2.02 0.05 -13.37
N GLY A 86 2.28 -1.27 -13.46
CA GLY A 86 2.93 -1.88 -14.62
C GLY A 86 2.24 -1.54 -15.95
N PRO A 87 0.93 -1.85 -16.10
CA PRO A 87 0.15 -1.51 -17.28
C PRO A 87 0.20 -0.02 -17.64
N ALA A 88 0.04 0.88 -16.67
CA ALA A 88 0.06 2.32 -16.92
C ALA A 88 1.43 2.82 -17.41
N ILE A 89 2.53 2.33 -16.82
CA ILE A 89 3.89 2.65 -17.25
C ILE A 89 4.14 2.16 -18.68
N ILE A 90 3.68 0.96 -19.02
CA ILE A 90 3.78 0.42 -20.39
C ILE A 90 3.03 1.33 -21.38
N GLN A 91 1.84 1.83 -21.02
CA GLN A 91 1.09 2.73 -21.89
C GLN A 91 1.80 4.08 -22.08
N ILE A 92 2.42 4.64 -21.03
CA ILE A 92 3.25 5.85 -21.14
C ILE A 92 4.40 5.64 -22.13
N PHE A 93 5.05 4.47 -22.11
CA PHE A 93 6.09 4.15 -23.10
C PHE A 93 5.56 4.02 -24.52
N LYS A 94 4.41 3.34 -24.71
CA LYS A 94 3.77 3.18 -26.02
C LYS A 94 3.38 4.52 -26.64
N ASP A 95 2.85 5.43 -25.84
CA ASP A 95 2.52 6.79 -26.25
C ASP A 95 3.75 7.62 -26.63
N GLY A 96 4.89 7.33 -26.00
CA GLY A 96 6.18 7.89 -26.34
C GLY A 96 6.43 9.32 -25.83
N ALA A 97 7.68 9.76 -26.02
CA ALA A 97 8.18 11.04 -25.51
C ALA A 97 7.49 12.26 -26.15
N SER A 98 6.95 12.14 -27.37
CA SER A 98 6.23 13.24 -28.03
C SER A 98 5.00 13.68 -27.24
N LYS A 99 4.35 12.76 -26.52
CA LYS A 99 3.20 13.04 -25.65
C LYS A 99 3.63 13.42 -24.24
N TRP A 100 4.57 12.67 -23.66
CA TRP A 100 4.81 12.70 -22.21
C TRP A 100 6.08 13.44 -21.76
N ARG A 101 6.99 13.84 -22.67
CA ARG A 101 8.25 14.49 -22.28
C ARG A 101 8.02 15.71 -21.38
N GLY A 102 8.71 15.71 -20.24
CA GLY A 102 8.67 16.76 -19.24
C GLY A 102 7.39 16.82 -18.43
N ARG A 103 6.40 15.95 -18.66
CA ARG A 103 5.13 15.97 -17.92
C ARG A 103 5.25 15.26 -16.59
N ARG A 104 4.47 15.73 -15.62
CA ARG A 104 4.12 14.98 -14.41
C ARG A 104 2.86 14.17 -14.72
N VAL A 105 2.86 12.91 -14.29
CA VAL A 105 1.74 11.97 -14.47
C VAL A 105 1.38 11.43 -13.10
N ALA A 106 0.24 11.87 -12.57
CA ALA A 106 -0.30 11.29 -11.35
C ALA A 106 -1.04 9.99 -11.66
N LEU A 107 -0.86 8.97 -10.82
CA LEU A 107 -1.47 7.66 -10.94
C LEU A 107 -2.28 7.35 -9.68
N ALA A 108 -3.59 7.36 -9.85
CA ALA A 108 -4.59 6.87 -8.91
C ALA A 108 -5.92 6.73 -9.65
N TRP A 109 -6.63 5.63 -9.39
CA TRP A 109 -7.91 5.36 -10.06
C TRP A 109 -9.11 5.72 -9.19
N GLU A 110 -8.90 5.88 -7.89
CA GLU A 110 -9.96 6.30 -6.97
C GLU A 110 -9.53 7.53 -6.17
N MET A 111 -10.46 8.47 -6.04
CA MET A 111 -10.36 9.59 -5.11
C MET A 111 -11.41 9.34 -4.02
N LEU A 112 -10.95 8.93 -2.84
CA LEU A 112 -11.83 8.58 -1.72
C LEU A 112 -11.40 9.38 -0.49
N THR A 113 -12.38 9.97 0.18
CA THR A 113 -12.20 10.50 1.54
C THR A 113 -11.93 9.33 2.49
N PRO A 114 -11.31 9.56 3.66
CA PRO A 114 -11.13 8.50 4.65
C PRO A 114 -12.45 7.78 5.02
N ARG A 115 -13.56 8.51 5.11
CA ARG A 115 -14.89 7.93 5.37
C ARG A 115 -15.38 7.03 4.24
N GLU A 116 -15.21 7.45 2.98
CA GLU A 116 -15.58 6.64 1.82
C GLU A 116 -14.67 5.43 1.67
N ALA A 117 -13.36 5.58 1.92
CA ALA A 117 -12.39 4.50 1.93
C ALA A 117 -12.81 3.41 2.94
N CYS A 118 -13.13 3.77 4.19
CA CYS A 118 -13.69 2.82 5.16
C CYS A 118 -15.00 2.19 4.69
N LYS A 119 -15.88 2.94 4.01
CA LYS A 119 -17.16 2.42 3.51
C LYS A 119 -16.96 1.34 2.44
N VAL A 120 -16.06 1.58 1.47
CA VAL A 120 -15.76 0.58 0.42
C VAL A 120 -14.98 -0.60 0.99
N PHE A 121 -14.06 -0.35 1.93
CA PHE A 121 -13.33 -1.40 2.63
C PHE A 121 -14.28 -2.30 3.42
N ALA A 122 -15.24 -1.72 4.15
CA ALA A 122 -16.26 -2.46 4.90
C ALA A 122 -17.11 -3.37 4.01
N LYS A 123 -17.42 -2.92 2.80
CA LYS A 123 -18.11 -3.75 1.81
C LYS A 123 -17.24 -4.93 1.36
N GLY A 124 -15.94 -4.70 1.15
CA GLY A 124 -14.99 -5.73 0.76
C GLY A 124 -14.76 -6.80 1.83
N VAL A 125 -14.49 -6.40 3.07
CA VAL A 125 -14.22 -7.35 4.19
C VAL A 125 -15.49 -7.91 4.85
N GLY A 126 -16.68 -7.43 4.49
CA GLY A 126 -17.95 -7.88 5.07
C GLY A 126 -18.13 -7.53 6.55
N ARG A 127 -17.32 -6.62 7.11
CA ARG A 127 -17.31 -6.22 8.53
C ARG A 127 -17.43 -4.70 8.65
N PRO A 128 -18.00 -4.16 9.74
CA PRO A 128 -18.03 -2.71 9.94
C PRO A 128 -16.62 -2.14 10.00
N VAL A 129 -16.36 -1.06 9.28
CA VAL A 129 -15.09 -0.33 9.31
C VAL A 129 -15.39 1.14 9.61
N LYS A 130 -14.68 1.72 10.58
CA LYS A 130 -14.88 3.12 10.99
C LYS A 130 -13.58 3.90 10.91
N TYR A 131 -13.65 5.05 10.25
CA TYR A 131 -12.60 6.06 10.31
C TYR A 131 -12.72 6.90 11.58
N VAL A 132 -11.58 7.18 12.22
CA VAL A 132 -11.45 8.13 13.32
C VAL A 132 -10.24 9.01 13.03
N ARG A 133 -10.44 10.32 12.92
CA ARG A 133 -9.31 11.24 12.81
C ARG A 133 -8.54 11.30 14.13
N ALA A 134 -7.24 11.01 14.08
CA ALA A 134 -6.36 10.99 15.24
C ALA A 134 -4.90 11.30 14.83
N PRO A 135 -4.04 11.70 15.78
CA PRO A 135 -2.59 11.74 15.55
C PRO A 135 -2.03 10.36 15.18
N ILE A 136 -0.84 10.33 14.59
CA ILE A 136 -0.14 9.10 14.22
C ILE A 136 0.46 8.48 15.48
N HIS A 137 -0.11 7.36 15.92
CA HIS A 137 0.39 6.58 17.04
C HIS A 137 1.49 5.61 16.59
N LEU A 138 2.68 5.72 17.17
CA LEU A 138 3.79 4.81 16.90
C LEU A 138 3.78 3.64 17.89
N LYS A 139 3.15 2.54 17.50
CA LYS A 139 3.00 1.33 18.33
C LYS A 139 4.16 0.33 18.15
N VAL A 140 5.01 0.53 17.14
CA VAL A 140 6.18 -0.30 16.83
C VAL A 140 7.43 0.57 16.66
N LYS A 141 8.61 -0.04 16.75
CA LYS A 141 9.87 0.62 16.39
C LYS A 141 9.89 0.86 14.88
N ILE A 142 10.36 2.04 14.48
CA ILE A 142 10.49 2.43 13.08
C ILE A 142 11.81 3.18 12.87
N PRO A 143 12.40 3.12 11.67
CA PRO A 143 13.59 3.90 11.32
C PRO A 143 13.37 5.40 11.47
N THR A 144 14.44 6.14 11.80
CA THR A 144 14.40 7.60 12.01
C THR A 144 13.84 8.36 10.81
N GLY A 145 14.26 8.01 9.60
CA GLY A 145 13.77 8.67 8.39
C GLY A 145 12.26 8.49 8.17
N TYR A 146 11.70 7.34 8.56
CA TYR A 146 10.25 7.13 8.49
C TYR A 146 9.51 7.90 9.59
N ARG A 147 10.08 7.99 10.80
CA ARG A 147 9.54 8.81 11.88
C ARG A 147 9.44 10.29 11.47
N GLU A 148 10.52 10.86 10.94
CA GLU A 148 10.55 12.25 10.47
C GLU A 148 9.52 12.51 9.36
N GLN A 149 9.35 11.53 8.46
CA GLN A 149 8.32 11.57 7.44
C GLN A 149 6.91 11.62 8.05
N LEU A 150 6.60 10.76 9.02
CA LEU A 150 5.29 10.71 9.66
C LEU A 150 5.00 11.99 10.46
N GLU A 151 5.98 12.53 11.18
CA GLU A 151 5.83 13.81 11.90
C GLU A 151 5.55 14.98 10.95
N ALA A 152 6.22 15.04 9.80
CA ALA A 152 5.96 16.05 8.79
C ALA A 152 4.59 15.85 8.10
N LEU A 153 4.20 14.59 7.87
CA LEU A 153 2.92 14.21 7.27
C LEU A 153 1.74 14.60 8.17
N GLU A 154 1.84 14.31 9.47
CA GLU A 154 0.85 14.73 10.46
C GLU A 154 0.69 16.25 10.48
N LYS A 155 1.80 17.00 10.46
CA LYS A 155 1.77 18.47 10.39
C LYS A 155 1.11 18.95 9.10
N LEU A 156 1.47 18.37 7.95
CA LEU A 156 0.98 18.77 6.63
C LEU A 156 -0.53 18.52 6.48
N PHE A 157 -0.98 17.29 6.72
CA PHE A 157 -2.39 16.92 6.54
C PHE A 157 -3.25 17.24 7.76
N GLY A 158 -2.65 17.63 8.88
CA GLY A 158 -3.32 18.30 9.99
C GLY A 158 -3.63 19.77 9.72
N LEU A 159 -3.02 20.39 8.70
CA LEU A 159 -3.43 21.72 8.24
C LEU A 159 -4.89 21.65 7.77
N GLY A 160 -5.72 22.56 8.29
CA GLY A 160 -7.15 22.52 8.00
C GLY A 160 -7.98 21.64 8.92
N HIS A 161 -7.50 21.38 10.14
CA HIS A 161 -8.24 20.78 11.27
C HIS A 161 -9.77 20.90 11.19
N ASP A 162 -10.31 22.12 11.10
CA ASP A 162 -11.77 22.35 11.07
C ASP A 162 -12.29 22.77 9.68
N ASP A 163 -11.40 22.94 8.70
CA ASP A 163 -11.72 23.40 7.36
C ASP A 163 -11.07 22.51 6.30
N PRO A 164 -11.84 21.61 5.65
CA PRO A 164 -11.31 20.67 4.65
C PRO A 164 -10.58 21.38 3.50
N LYS A 165 -10.93 22.64 3.20
CA LYS A 165 -10.32 23.40 2.10
C LYS A 165 -8.88 23.82 2.38
N LYS A 166 -8.44 23.75 3.64
CA LYS A 166 -7.09 24.11 4.06
C LYS A 166 -6.14 22.91 4.10
N GLN A 167 -6.66 21.68 3.96
CA GLN A 167 -5.79 20.53 3.77
C GLN A 167 -5.09 20.65 2.40
N PRO A 168 -3.76 20.57 2.34
CA PRO A 168 -3.04 20.61 1.08
C PRO A 168 -3.43 19.44 0.16
N PRO A 169 -3.43 19.64 -1.17
CA PRO A 169 -3.60 18.56 -2.14
C PRO A 169 -2.50 17.51 -1.98
N TYR A 170 -2.83 16.25 -2.21
CA TYR A 170 -1.90 15.14 -1.98
C TYR A 170 -0.70 15.22 -2.93
N PHE A 171 -0.94 15.52 -4.21
CA PHE A 171 0.13 15.71 -5.20
C PHE A 171 0.74 17.11 -5.19
N GLY A 172 0.40 17.96 -4.21
CA GLY A 172 0.93 19.32 -4.06
C GLY A 172 0.30 20.36 -4.99
N ASP A 173 -0.39 19.93 -6.05
CA ASP A 173 -1.14 20.77 -6.98
C ASP A 173 -2.58 20.23 -7.12
N ALA A 174 -3.57 21.07 -6.81
CA ALA A 174 -4.98 20.72 -6.90
C ALA A 174 -5.40 20.31 -8.32
N LYS A 175 -4.81 20.91 -9.36
CA LYS A 175 -5.11 20.52 -10.75
C LYS A 175 -4.66 19.08 -11.03
N LEU A 176 -3.53 18.68 -10.45
CA LEU A 176 -2.98 17.36 -10.62
C LEU A 176 -3.84 16.32 -9.89
N ASP A 177 -4.30 16.62 -8.67
CA ASP A 177 -5.29 15.82 -7.95
C ASP A 177 -6.60 15.68 -8.76
N ASP A 178 -7.16 16.79 -9.24
CA ASP A 178 -8.45 16.81 -9.96
C ASP A 178 -8.41 16.02 -11.27
N SER A 179 -7.32 16.12 -12.05
CA SER A 179 -7.19 15.41 -13.33
C SER A 179 -6.75 13.95 -13.20
N CYS A 180 -6.31 13.52 -12.02
CA CYS A 180 -5.65 12.24 -11.82
C CYS A 180 -6.50 11.03 -12.24
N PRO A 181 -7.78 10.91 -11.86
CA PRO A 181 -8.56 9.69 -12.18
C PRO A 181 -8.82 9.53 -13.67
N GLU A 182 -9.18 10.61 -14.37
CA GLU A 182 -9.42 10.59 -15.82
C GLU A 182 -8.14 10.25 -16.58
N GLN A 183 -7.01 10.88 -16.20
CA GLN A 183 -5.72 10.60 -16.80
C GLN A 183 -5.26 9.16 -16.56
N SER A 184 -5.46 8.63 -15.35
CA SER A 184 -5.10 7.26 -15.00
C SER A 184 -5.95 6.26 -15.78
N MET A 185 -7.26 6.49 -15.87
CA MET A 185 -8.17 5.67 -16.67
C MET A 185 -7.79 5.63 -18.16
N ALA A 186 -7.35 6.77 -18.72
CA ALA A 186 -6.88 6.84 -20.10
C ALA A 186 -5.55 6.08 -20.35
N LEU A 187 -4.79 5.76 -19.30
CA LEU A 187 -3.57 4.95 -19.39
C LEU A 187 -3.86 3.46 -19.19
N TRP A 188 -4.82 3.13 -18.31
CA TRP A 188 -5.21 1.76 -17.99
C TRP A 188 -6.68 1.71 -17.57
N GLU A 189 -7.49 0.98 -18.34
CA GLU A 189 -8.96 0.91 -18.19
C GLU A 189 -9.43 -0.24 -17.31
N GLY A 190 -8.53 -1.12 -16.84
CA GLY A 190 -8.85 -2.28 -16.01
C GLY A 190 -8.33 -2.20 -14.56
N PRO A 191 -8.50 -1.07 -13.85
CA PRO A 191 -7.91 -0.91 -12.53
C PRO A 191 -8.61 -1.75 -11.46
N ARG A 192 -7.90 -2.05 -10.36
CA ARG A 192 -8.51 -2.65 -9.17
C ARG A 192 -8.84 -1.57 -8.14
N GLY A 193 -10.12 -1.46 -7.79
CA GLY A 193 -10.59 -0.54 -6.75
C GLY A 193 -10.32 -1.06 -5.33
N LEU A 194 -10.42 -0.17 -4.34
CA LEU A 194 -10.17 -0.45 -2.93
C LEU A 194 -11.16 -1.46 -2.34
N GLU A 195 -12.41 -1.50 -2.83
CA GLU A 195 -13.37 -2.54 -2.45
C GLU A 195 -12.90 -3.93 -2.88
N GLU A 196 -12.45 -4.06 -4.14
CA GLU A 196 -11.98 -5.33 -4.70
C GLU A 196 -10.68 -5.77 -4.00
N TYR A 197 -9.75 -4.84 -3.78
CA TYR A 197 -8.56 -5.09 -2.96
C TYR A 197 -8.94 -5.61 -1.56
N ALA A 198 -9.87 -4.94 -0.86
CA ALA A 198 -10.28 -5.30 0.48
C ALA A 198 -10.97 -6.68 0.54
N ARG A 199 -11.63 -7.10 -0.54
CA ARG A 199 -12.31 -8.38 -0.65
C ARG A 199 -11.38 -9.52 -1.04
N GLU A 200 -10.49 -9.30 -1.99
CA GLU A 200 -9.76 -10.37 -2.70
C GLU A 200 -8.29 -10.46 -2.29
N VAL A 201 -7.67 -9.34 -1.92
CA VAL A 201 -6.22 -9.27 -1.67
C VAL A 201 -5.93 -9.12 -0.19
N PHE A 202 -6.60 -8.19 0.49
CA PHE A 202 -6.35 -7.88 1.90
C PHE A 202 -6.43 -9.12 2.83
N PRO A 203 -7.44 -10.02 2.72
CA PRO A 203 -7.47 -11.23 3.55
C PRO A 203 -6.28 -12.15 3.32
N LEU A 204 -5.82 -12.29 2.06
CA LEU A 204 -4.68 -13.12 1.72
C LEU A 204 -3.37 -12.54 2.28
N GLU A 205 -3.19 -11.22 2.18
CA GLU A 205 -2.02 -10.54 2.75
C GLU A 205 -2.00 -10.63 4.28
N GLU A 206 -3.16 -10.49 4.91
CA GLU A 206 -3.29 -10.60 6.36
C GLU A 206 -3.05 -12.03 6.85
N GLN A 207 -3.53 -13.03 6.12
CA GLN A 207 -3.24 -14.44 6.40
C GLN A 207 -1.74 -14.73 6.25
N ALA A 208 -1.12 -14.22 5.19
CA ALA A 208 0.32 -14.33 4.96
C ALA A 208 1.15 -13.57 6.01
N ASN A 209 0.54 -12.64 6.74
CA ASN A 209 1.10 -11.96 7.92
C ASN A 209 0.80 -12.68 9.24
N GLY A 210 0.17 -13.86 9.20
CA GLY A 210 -0.14 -14.69 10.36
C GLY A 210 -1.40 -14.30 11.13
N LEU A 211 -2.27 -13.46 10.54
CA LEU A 211 -3.57 -13.11 11.12
C LEU A 211 -4.63 -14.13 10.68
N THR A 212 -5.65 -14.33 11.50
CA THR A 212 -6.65 -15.41 11.31
C THR A 212 -8.09 -14.91 11.27
N TRP A 213 -8.31 -13.59 11.26
CA TRP A 213 -9.66 -13.01 11.35
C TRP A 213 -10.54 -13.31 10.12
N MET A 214 -9.94 -13.71 9.01
CA MET A 214 -10.60 -14.06 7.75
C MET A 214 -11.12 -15.50 7.70
N LEU A 215 -10.68 -16.38 8.62
CA LEU A 215 -11.07 -17.78 8.66
C LEU A 215 -12.48 -17.92 9.27
N GLU A 216 -13.29 -18.85 8.77
CA GLU A 216 -14.59 -19.17 9.36
C GLU A 216 -14.41 -20.02 10.64
N GLU A 217 -15.41 -20.03 11.54
CA GLU A 217 -15.34 -20.84 12.78
C GLU A 217 -15.22 -22.35 12.49
N GLU A 218 -15.68 -22.82 11.33
CA GLU A 218 -15.52 -24.22 10.89
C GLU A 218 -14.07 -24.53 10.47
N ASP A 219 -13.38 -23.60 9.79
CA ASP A 219 -11.99 -23.75 9.35
C ASP A 219 -11.01 -23.80 10.53
N LEU A 220 -11.29 -23.06 11.61
CA LEU A 220 -10.50 -23.08 12.85
C LEU A 220 -10.55 -24.45 13.55
N HIS A 221 -11.63 -25.22 13.37
CA HIS A 221 -11.76 -26.55 13.95
C HIS A 221 -10.98 -27.62 13.15
N GLU A 222 -10.84 -27.46 11.84
CA GLU A 222 -10.05 -28.37 11.01
C GLU A 222 -8.53 -28.19 11.22
N GLU A 223 -8.04 -26.96 11.37
CA GLU A 223 -6.61 -26.73 11.65
C GLU A 223 -6.18 -27.23 13.04
N VAL A 224 -7.03 -27.08 14.06
CA VAL A 224 -6.73 -27.60 15.41
C VAL A 224 -6.77 -29.14 15.44
N ALA A 225 -7.60 -29.77 14.59
CA ALA A 225 -7.66 -31.22 14.46
C ALA A 225 -6.44 -31.82 13.73
N GLN A 226 -5.75 -31.03 12.89
CA GLN A 226 -4.56 -31.45 12.14
C GLN A 226 -3.22 -31.06 12.81
N GLY A 227 -3.26 -30.64 14.08
CA GLY A 227 -2.08 -30.34 14.88
C GLY A 227 -1.13 -31.53 15.07
N HIS A 228 -0.14 -31.66 14.18
CA HIS A 228 1.23 -32.11 14.44
C HIS A 228 1.40 -33.30 15.42
N THR A 229 1.12 -34.52 14.95
CA THR A 229 1.82 -35.72 15.43
C THR A 229 3.11 -35.87 14.61
N ILE A 230 4.20 -35.25 15.06
CA ILE A 230 5.53 -35.74 14.70
C ILE A 230 5.79 -36.98 15.57
N SER A 231 5.31 -38.13 15.12
CA SER A 231 5.76 -39.41 15.66
C SER A 231 7.14 -39.70 15.07
N GLN A 232 8.17 -39.56 15.91
CA GLN A 232 9.45 -40.22 15.72
C GLN A 232 9.22 -41.73 15.61
N GLU A 233 9.41 -42.31 14.43
CA GLU A 233 9.72 -43.73 14.30
C GLU A 233 11.05 -43.90 13.56
N ARG A 234 12.04 -44.36 14.33
CA ARG A 234 13.23 -45.03 13.83
C ARG A 234 12.81 -46.35 13.21
N VAL A 235 13.26 -46.63 12.00
CA VAL A 235 13.53 -48.00 11.55
C VAL A 235 14.86 -47.99 10.79
N ASP A 236 15.78 -48.80 11.28
CA ASP A 236 17.10 -49.07 10.70
C ASP A 236 17.01 -50.09 9.55
N GLU A 237 17.93 -49.92 8.60
CA GLU A 237 18.68 -50.93 7.82
C GLU A 237 18.08 -51.66 6.58
N GLU A 238 18.82 -51.43 5.48
CA GLU A 238 19.33 -52.37 4.45
C GLU A 238 18.66 -52.48 3.05
N ASP A 239 19.49 -52.09 2.08
CA ASP A 239 19.68 -52.57 0.70
C ASP A 239 18.58 -52.43 -0.36
N ARG A 240 18.85 -51.56 -1.37
CA ARG A 240 19.14 -52.00 -2.76
C ARG A 240 19.55 -50.85 -3.70
N GLU A 241 20.36 -51.26 -4.66
CA GLU A 241 21.22 -50.52 -5.59
C GLU A 241 20.48 -49.70 -6.67
N GLU A 242 21.16 -48.62 -7.09
CA GLU A 242 21.30 -48.01 -8.43
C GLU A 242 20.13 -48.08 -9.43
N GLU A 243 19.63 -46.91 -9.87
CA GLU A 243 19.90 -46.37 -11.23
C GLU A 243 19.16 -45.04 -11.51
N GLU A 244 19.95 -44.10 -12.02
CA GLU A 244 19.67 -43.05 -13.03
C GLU A 244 18.95 -41.72 -12.67
N GLU A 245 19.68 -40.66 -13.01
CA GLU A 245 19.38 -39.23 -12.96
C GLU A 245 18.34 -38.84 -14.02
N GLU A 246 17.33 -38.06 -13.64
CA GLU A 246 16.72 -37.07 -14.53
C GLU A 246 16.43 -35.80 -13.72
N ASP A 247 17.08 -34.70 -14.13
CA ASP A 247 16.93 -33.34 -13.61
C ASP A 247 15.49 -32.85 -13.81
N ASP A 248 14.72 -32.82 -12.72
CA ASP A 248 13.55 -31.97 -12.58
C ASP A 248 13.88 -30.90 -11.52
N GLU A 249 14.43 -29.76 -11.97
CA GLU A 249 14.42 -28.51 -11.20
C GLU A 249 12.97 -27.99 -11.12
N ASP A 250 12.12 -28.74 -10.40
CA ASP A 250 10.86 -28.25 -9.89
C ASP A 250 11.23 -27.37 -8.68
N GLU A 251 11.44 -26.07 -8.92
CA GLU A 251 11.53 -25.05 -7.87
C GLU A 251 10.19 -25.02 -7.13
N GLY A 252 10.02 -25.99 -6.23
CA GLY A 252 8.90 -26.06 -5.32
C GLY A 252 8.80 -24.74 -4.56
N LEU A 253 7.57 -24.28 -4.39
CA LEU A 253 7.20 -23.18 -3.50
C LEU A 253 7.75 -23.47 -2.09
N VAL A 254 8.97 -23.03 -1.82
CA VAL A 254 9.52 -23.00 -0.48
C VAL A 254 8.75 -21.93 0.26
N MET A 255 7.89 -22.34 1.18
CA MET A 255 7.20 -21.45 2.13
C MET A 255 8.25 -20.73 2.97
N ARG A 256 8.73 -19.58 2.49
CA ARG A 256 9.69 -18.71 3.17
C ARG A 256 8.92 -17.76 4.10
N GLY A 257 8.79 -18.15 5.38
CA GLY A 257 8.35 -17.25 6.46
C GLY A 257 7.01 -16.53 6.22
N LEU A 258 6.72 -15.50 7.02
CA LEU A 258 5.59 -14.60 6.73
C LEU A 258 5.97 -13.69 5.55
N LYS A 259 4.99 -13.27 4.72
CA LYS A 259 5.25 -12.43 3.51
C LYS A 259 6.10 -11.18 3.83
N ARG A 260 5.95 -10.62 5.04
CA ARG A 260 6.69 -9.44 5.49
C ARG A 260 7.96 -9.73 6.30
N ASP A 261 8.26 -10.99 6.61
CA ASP A 261 9.57 -11.39 7.14
C ASP A 261 10.66 -11.26 6.08
N GLU A 262 10.30 -11.27 4.79
CA GLU A 262 11.20 -11.01 3.66
C GLU A 262 11.57 -9.52 3.53
N GLU A 263 10.84 -8.62 4.19
CA GLU A 263 11.11 -7.18 4.25
C GLU A 263 12.08 -6.81 5.40
N GLN A 264 13.18 -7.57 5.57
CA GLN A 264 14.17 -7.41 6.67
C GLN A 264 14.83 -6.01 6.78
N TRP A 265 14.54 -5.10 5.85
CA TRP A 265 14.96 -3.70 5.86
C TRP A 265 14.11 -2.85 6.83
N LEU A 266 13.13 -3.45 7.51
CA LEU A 266 12.30 -2.86 8.55
C LEU A 266 12.78 -3.15 9.99
N ALA A 267 13.89 -3.90 10.18
CA ALA A 267 14.46 -4.24 11.49
C ALA A 267 15.46 -3.20 12.02
#